data_AF-A0A1A8I0N0-F1
#
_entry.id   AF-A0A1A8I0N0-F1
#
_cell.length_a   1.000
_cell.length_b   1.000
_cell.length_c   1.000
_cell.angle_alpha   90.00
_cell.angle_beta   90.00
_cell.angle_gamma   90.00
#
_symmetry.space_group_name_H-M   'P 1'
#
loop_
_entity.id
_entity.type
_entity.pdbx_description
1 polymer ?
#
loop_
_entity_poly.entity_id
_entity_poly.type
_entity_poly.pdbx_seq_one_letter_code
_entity_poly.pdbx_strand_id
1 'polypeptide(L)'
;MDLKEESTPLVNSERGGSQKSSSSLTPGLQVHLYFVPRTKNSVTIHISSGQTSAENVCIKAGEECGILPVYLSLFGLASADHSFWYPPSHIFDSDENVKVHFRVRFFFGHWFGQGSRASYRYSLTRDRISPVLDYSVIDYLFAQLRSDFVASEAGIAPPLSAQEECLGLAVLDLWRMTKERHQSVRELFKTVSYKSCLPE
;
A
#
# COMPACT_ATOMS: atom_id res chain seq x y z
N MET A 1 -33.13 -67.01 29.41
CA MET A 1 -31.83 -67.08 28.69
C MET A 1 -32.15 -66.81 27.24
N ASP A 2 -31.78 -65.62 26.76
CA ASP A 2 -31.12 -65.38 25.46
C ASP A 2 -31.11 -63.88 25.16
N LEU A 3 -29.93 -63.44 24.72
CA LEU A 3 -29.45 -62.07 24.60
C LEU A 3 -29.95 -61.39 23.32
N LYS A 4 -30.15 -60.06 23.32
CA LYS A 4 -29.32 -59.09 22.57
C LYS A 4 -29.85 -57.65 22.58
N GLU A 5 -28.94 -56.76 22.98
CA GLU A 5 -28.55 -55.44 22.45
C GLU A 5 -29.57 -54.40 21.94
N GLU A 6 -29.56 -53.29 22.68
CA GLU A 6 -29.32 -51.89 22.26
C GLU A 6 -30.24 -51.21 21.22
N SER A 7 -30.92 -50.16 21.69
CA SER A 7 -31.42 -49.06 20.87
C SER A 7 -31.57 -47.82 21.74
N THR A 8 -30.68 -46.84 21.58
CA THR A 8 -30.90 -45.46 22.06
C THR A 8 -31.32 -44.59 20.85
N PRO A 9 -32.38 -43.78 20.98
CA PRO A 9 -32.98 -43.12 19.82
C PRO A 9 -32.32 -41.78 19.46
N LEU A 10 -32.46 -41.49 18.17
CA LEU A 10 -32.11 -40.27 17.43
C LEU A 10 -32.65 -38.99 18.08
N VAL A 11 -31.81 -37.96 18.19
CA VAL A 11 -32.25 -36.57 18.36
C VAL A 11 -31.74 -35.76 17.17
N ASN A 12 -32.66 -35.48 16.25
CA ASN A 12 -32.52 -34.42 15.26
C ASN A 12 -32.52 -33.07 15.99
N SER A 13 -31.45 -32.29 15.84
CA SER A 13 -31.46 -30.86 16.14
C SER A 13 -30.88 -30.12 14.94
N GLU A 14 -31.77 -29.70 14.04
CA GLU A 14 -31.49 -28.60 13.13
C GLU A 14 -31.77 -27.30 13.87
N ARG A 15 -30.76 -26.43 14.02
CA ARG A 15 -30.84 -24.98 13.75
C ARG A 15 -29.60 -24.25 14.25
N GLY A 16 -29.11 -23.34 13.40
CA GLY A 16 -28.19 -22.28 13.81
C GLY A 16 -26.90 -22.22 13.02
N GLY A 17 -26.95 -22.43 11.70
CA GLY A 17 -25.83 -22.04 10.83
C GLY A 17 -25.68 -20.52 10.86
N SER A 18 -24.77 -20.03 11.71
CA SER A 18 -24.21 -18.69 11.57
C SER A 18 -23.64 -18.59 10.15
N GLN A 19 -24.31 -17.80 9.31
CA GLN A 19 -23.73 -17.32 8.06
C GLN A 19 -22.51 -16.46 8.39
N LYS A 20 -21.36 -17.11 8.57
CA LYS A 20 -20.09 -16.48 8.26
C LYS A 20 -20.16 -16.22 6.77
N SER A 21 -20.25 -14.95 6.40
CA SER A 21 -20.00 -14.49 5.05
C SER A 21 -18.56 -14.87 4.68
N SER A 22 -18.36 -16.09 4.20
CA SER A 22 -17.18 -16.40 3.40
C SER A 22 -17.35 -15.59 2.13
N SER A 23 -16.67 -14.44 2.07
CA SER A 23 -16.43 -13.76 0.81
C SER A 23 -15.92 -14.82 -0.16
N SER A 24 -16.68 -15.10 -1.21
CA SER A 24 -16.21 -15.90 -2.32
C SER A 24 -14.96 -15.22 -2.86
N LEU A 25 -13.78 -15.72 -2.47
CA LEU A 25 -12.50 -15.29 -3.01
C LEU A 25 -12.53 -15.70 -4.48
N THR A 26 -12.92 -14.75 -5.32
CA THR A 26 -12.78 -14.91 -6.76
C THR A 26 -11.26 -14.98 -6.99
N PRO A 27 -10.74 -16.07 -7.59
CA PRO A 27 -9.33 -16.15 -7.93
C PRO A 27 -8.95 -14.92 -8.77
N GLY A 28 -7.80 -14.32 -8.46
CA GLY A 28 -7.40 -13.10 -9.13
C GLY A 28 -6.19 -12.43 -8.52
N LEU A 29 -5.56 -11.60 -9.34
CA LEU A 29 -4.43 -10.76 -8.94
C LEU A 29 -4.94 -9.57 -8.12
N GLN A 30 -4.50 -9.50 -6.86
CA GLN A 30 -4.74 -8.40 -5.95
C GLN A 30 -3.57 -7.42 -5.98
N VAL A 31 -3.85 -6.16 -6.30
CA VAL A 31 -2.82 -5.11 -6.37
C VAL A 31 -3.10 -4.08 -5.28
N HIS A 32 -2.19 -3.98 -4.32
CA HIS A 32 -2.25 -2.98 -3.27
C HIS A 32 -1.72 -1.64 -3.77
N LEU A 33 -2.53 -0.59 -3.61
CA LEU A 33 -2.24 0.80 -3.92
C LEU A 33 -2.14 1.59 -2.62
N TYR A 34 -1.03 2.31 -2.41
CA TYR A 34 -0.79 3.05 -1.16
C TYR A 34 -1.60 4.36 -1.09
N PHE A 35 -1.91 4.95 -2.24
CA PHE A 35 -2.67 6.20 -2.30
C PHE A 35 -3.48 6.30 -3.60
N VAL A 36 -4.77 6.54 -3.47
CA VAL A 36 -5.66 6.86 -4.59
C VAL A 36 -6.23 8.27 -4.39
N PRO A 37 -5.98 9.23 -5.30
CA PRO A 37 -6.37 10.64 -5.09
C PRO A 37 -7.86 10.85 -4.82
N ARG A 38 -8.73 10.04 -5.42
CA ARG A 38 -10.19 10.13 -5.26
C ARG A 38 -10.65 9.79 -3.84
N THR A 39 -10.02 8.81 -3.20
CA THR A 39 -10.39 8.34 -1.85
C THR A 39 -9.46 8.86 -0.76
N LYS A 40 -8.28 9.39 -1.13
CA LYS A 40 -7.17 9.78 -0.25
C LYS A 40 -6.73 8.68 0.72
N ASN A 41 -6.92 7.43 0.33
CA ASN A 41 -6.64 6.25 1.15
C ASN A 41 -5.93 5.18 0.30
N SER A 42 -5.37 4.18 0.98
CA SER A 42 -4.91 2.96 0.34
C SER A 42 -6.10 2.11 -0.12
N VAL A 43 -5.95 1.42 -1.24
CA VAL A 43 -6.99 0.60 -1.87
C VAL A 43 -6.36 -0.66 -2.45
N THR A 44 -7.06 -1.79 -2.39
CA THR A 44 -6.67 -2.99 -3.15
C THR A 44 -7.59 -3.16 -4.34
N ILE A 45 -7.04 -3.11 -5.55
CA ILE A 45 -7.77 -3.38 -6.79
C ILE A 45 -7.61 -4.86 -7.17
N HIS A 46 -8.62 -5.41 -7.83
CA HIS A 46 -8.62 -6.78 -8.32
C HIS A 46 -8.59 -6.76 -9.83
N ILE A 47 -7.64 -7.47 -10.43
CA ILE A 47 -7.56 -7.63 -11.88
C ILE A 47 -8.19 -8.98 -12.22
N SER A 48 -9.33 -8.92 -12.91
CA SER A 48 -10.14 -10.07 -13.31
C SER A 48 -9.44 -10.96 -14.35
N SER A 49 -9.96 -12.19 -14.48
CA SER A 49 -9.43 -13.32 -15.25
C SER A 49 -8.80 -12.99 -16.62
N GLY A 50 -7.67 -13.63 -16.90
CA GLY A 50 -6.80 -13.49 -18.06
C GLY A 50 -5.32 -13.37 -17.67
N GLN A 51 -4.43 -13.74 -18.59
CA GLN A 51 -3.00 -13.47 -18.43
C GLN A 51 -2.73 -11.98 -18.58
N THR A 52 -1.99 -11.38 -17.64
CA THR A 52 -1.61 -9.95 -17.69
C THR A 52 -0.14 -9.76 -17.37
N SER A 53 0.54 -8.89 -18.12
CA SER A 53 1.91 -8.51 -17.79
C SER A 53 1.96 -7.60 -16.56
N ALA A 54 3.08 -7.65 -15.83
CA ALA A 54 3.37 -6.71 -14.76
C ALA A 54 3.36 -5.26 -15.23
N GLU A 55 3.82 -4.99 -16.47
CA GLU A 55 3.70 -3.67 -17.09
C GLU A 55 2.25 -3.21 -17.25
N ASN A 56 1.36 -4.06 -17.76
CA ASN A 56 -0.07 -3.73 -17.90
C ASN A 56 -0.74 -3.50 -16.55
N VAL A 57 -0.34 -4.25 -15.53
CA VAL A 57 -0.79 -4.05 -14.15
C VAL A 57 -0.31 -2.70 -13.62
N CYS A 58 0.95 -2.33 -13.84
CA CYS A 58 1.47 -1.00 -13.49
C CYS A 58 0.70 0.11 -14.20
N ILE A 59 0.38 -0.02 -15.49
CA ILE A 59 -0.40 0.98 -16.25
C ILE A 59 -1.76 1.20 -15.57
N LYS A 60 -2.51 0.13 -15.30
CA LYS A 60 -3.82 0.21 -14.62
C LYS A 60 -3.71 0.83 -13.23
N ALA A 61 -2.72 0.38 -12.44
CA ALA A 61 -2.48 0.93 -11.10
C ALA A 61 -2.10 2.43 -11.16
N GLY A 62 -1.27 2.81 -12.13
CA GLY A 62 -0.88 4.20 -12.37
C GLY A 62 -2.06 5.08 -12.74
N GLU A 63 -2.96 4.62 -13.61
CA GLU A 63 -4.20 5.31 -13.96
C GLU A 63 -5.07 5.56 -12.72
N GLU A 64 -5.32 4.53 -11.90
CA GLU A 64 -6.09 4.65 -10.66
C GLU A 64 -5.44 5.62 -9.65
N CYS A 65 -4.11 5.68 -9.63
CA CYS A 65 -3.35 6.53 -8.71
C CYS A 65 -3.08 7.95 -9.28
N GLY A 66 -3.50 8.24 -10.51
CA GLY A 66 -3.24 9.53 -11.17
C GLY A 66 -1.76 9.77 -11.51
N ILE A 67 -0.99 8.70 -11.75
CA ILE A 67 0.42 8.75 -12.14
C ILE A 67 0.52 8.99 -13.64
N LEU A 68 1.16 10.09 -14.05
CA LEU A 68 1.36 10.38 -15.47
C LEU A 68 2.33 9.37 -16.11
N PRO A 69 2.15 9.03 -17.41
CA PRO A 69 2.99 8.04 -18.10
C PRO A 69 4.50 8.31 -18.00
N VAL A 70 4.92 9.58 -17.97
CA VAL A 70 6.33 9.98 -17.84
C VAL A 70 6.98 9.57 -16.50
N TYR A 71 6.17 9.30 -15.47
CA TYR A 71 6.63 8.87 -14.15
C TYR A 71 6.39 7.37 -13.89
N LEU A 72 5.62 6.68 -14.74
CA LEU A 72 5.24 5.28 -14.51
C LEU A 72 6.47 4.35 -14.44
N SER A 73 7.53 4.67 -15.18
CA SER A 73 8.79 3.90 -15.15
C SER A 73 9.52 3.97 -13.81
N LEU A 74 9.12 4.83 -12.88
CA LEU A 74 9.65 4.87 -11.51
C LEU A 74 9.05 3.75 -10.64
N PHE A 75 7.94 3.16 -11.07
CA PHE A 75 7.16 2.18 -10.33
C PHE A 75 7.49 0.74 -10.74
N GLY A 76 7.12 -0.19 -9.88
CA GLY A 76 7.14 -1.62 -10.14
C GLY A 76 6.20 -2.37 -9.19
N LEU A 77 6.16 -3.69 -9.33
CA LEU A 77 5.38 -4.56 -8.47
C LEU A 77 6.30 -5.34 -7.55
N ALA A 78 6.09 -5.20 -6.25
CA ALA A 78 6.73 -6.03 -5.23
C ALA A 78 5.82 -7.19 -4.84
N SER A 79 6.41 -8.29 -4.38
CA SER A 79 5.69 -9.36 -3.70
C SER A 79 5.02 -8.86 -2.42
N ALA A 80 4.02 -9.60 -1.93
CA ALA A 80 3.25 -9.24 -0.73
C ALA A 80 4.09 -9.12 0.56
N ASP A 81 5.21 -9.83 0.62
CA ASP A 81 6.19 -9.85 1.72
C ASP A 81 7.41 -8.95 1.44
N HIS A 82 7.40 -8.22 0.33
CA HIS A 82 8.49 -7.35 -0.12
C HIS A 82 9.85 -8.04 -0.35
N SER A 83 9.87 -9.37 -0.44
CA SER A 83 11.11 -10.14 -0.63
C SER A 83 11.66 -10.04 -2.06
N PHE A 84 10.83 -9.77 -3.07
CA PHE A 84 11.28 -9.58 -4.44
C PHE A 84 10.41 -8.64 -5.26
N TRP A 85 10.91 -8.28 -6.44
CA TRP A 85 10.22 -7.45 -7.43
C TRP A 85 10.01 -8.22 -8.72
N TYR A 86 8.82 -8.08 -9.31
CA TYR A 86 8.51 -8.66 -10.61
C TYR A 86 9.17 -7.84 -11.73
N PRO A 87 9.78 -8.47 -12.76
CA PRO A 87 10.18 -7.76 -13.96
C PRO A 87 8.94 -7.30 -14.75
N PRO A 88 9.01 -6.19 -15.52
CA PRO A 88 7.86 -5.69 -16.29
C PRO A 88 7.27 -6.71 -17.28
N SER A 89 8.11 -7.64 -17.77
CA SER A 89 7.74 -8.73 -18.68
C SER A 89 7.13 -9.95 -17.99
N HIS A 90 7.06 -9.99 -16.66
CA HIS A 90 6.42 -11.09 -15.95
C HIS A 90 4.93 -11.17 -16.30
N ILE A 91 4.43 -12.37 -16.55
CA ILE A 91 3.02 -12.62 -16.86
C ILE A 91 2.39 -13.27 -15.63
N PHE A 92 1.43 -12.58 -15.04
CA PHE A 92 0.59 -13.13 -13.98
C PHE A 92 -0.50 -13.99 -14.60
N ASP A 93 -0.71 -15.17 -14.01
CA ASP A 93 -1.89 -15.97 -14.25
C ASP A 93 -2.97 -15.58 -13.24
N SER A 94 -4.12 -15.12 -13.72
CA SER A 94 -5.24 -14.68 -12.90
C SER A 94 -5.91 -15.80 -12.11
N ASP A 95 -5.66 -17.06 -12.49
CA ASP A 95 -6.23 -18.22 -11.80
C ASP A 95 -5.52 -18.47 -10.46
N GLU A 96 -4.37 -17.83 -10.23
CA GLU A 96 -3.66 -17.80 -8.95
C GLU A 96 -4.08 -16.60 -8.10
N ASN A 97 -4.31 -16.84 -6.80
CA ASN A 97 -4.58 -15.78 -5.85
C ASN A 97 -3.27 -15.11 -5.41
N VAL A 98 -2.73 -14.26 -6.27
CA VAL A 98 -1.47 -13.54 -6.05
C VAL A 98 -1.76 -12.14 -5.52
N LYS A 99 -1.03 -11.74 -4.47
CA LYS A 99 -1.04 -10.36 -3.97
C LYS A 99 0.28 -9.68 -4.30
N VAL A 100 0.20 -8.50 -4.88
CA VAL A 100 1.35 -7.66 -5.23
C VAL A 100 1.12 -6.22 -4.76
N HIS A 101 2.21 -5.48 -4.62
CA HIS A 101 2.18 -4.08 -4.19
C HIS A 101 2.72 -3.19 -5.29
N PHE A 102 1.90 -2.25 -5.76
CA PHE A 102 2.34 -1.21 -6.70
C PHE A 102 3.14 -0.16 -5.94
N ARG A 103 4.43 -0.01 -6.26
CA ARG A 103 5.36 0.76 -5.44
C ARG A 103 6.35 1.54 -6.29
N VAL A 104 6.80 2.69 -5.79
CA VAL A 104 7.98 3.39 -6.31
C VAL A 104 9.20 2.50 -6.05
N ARG A 105 9.84 2.05 -7.13
CA ARG A 105 11.02 1.17 -7.12
C ARG A 105 12.30 1.93 -7.41
N PHE A 106 12.26 2.89 -8.34
CA PHE A 106 13.40 3.69 -8.74
C PHE A 106 13.28 5.08 -8.16
N PHE A 107 14.17 5.41 -7.23
CA PHE A 107 14.16 6.67 -6.50
C PHE A 107 15.51 7.37 -6.61
N PHE A 108 15.48 8.68 -6.81
CA PHE A 108 16.66 9.52 -6.96
C PHE A 108 16.82 10.39 -5.72
N GLY A 109 17.92 10.22 -4.98
CA GLY A 109 18.24 11.12 -3.86
C GLY A 109 18.34 12.58 -4.31
N HIS A 110 18.14 13.51 -3.38
CA HIS A 110 18.23 14.96 -3.64
C HIS A 110 17.33 15.46 -4.79
N TRP A 111 16.19 14.80 -5.05
CA TRP A 111 15.19 15.21 -6.05
C TRP A 111 14.49 16.54 -5.74
N PHE A 112 14.51 16.95 -4.46
CA PHE A 112 14.00 18.24 -3.96
C PHE A 112 15.13 19.21 -3.57
N GLY A 113 16.39 18.81 -3.74
CA GLY A 113 17.55 19.55 -3.25
C GLY A 113 17.93 20.71 -4.18
N GLN A 114 18.36 21.82 -3.57
CA GLN A 114 19.08 22.88 -4.26
C GLN A 114 20.59 22.62 -4.13
N GLY A 115 21.35 22.74 -5.23
CA GLY A 115 22.81 22.65 -5.22
C GLY A 115 23.38 21.63 -6.22
N SER A 116 24.70 21.38 -6.10
CA SER A 116 25.48 20.59 -7.07
C SER A 116 25.11 19.10 -7.17
N ARG A 117 24.32 18.58 -6.22
CA ARG A 117 23.89 17.17 -6.17
C ARG A 117 22.41 16.97 -6.51
N ALA A 118 21.74 17.99 -7.05
CA ALA A 118 20.32 17.92 -7.36
C ALA A 118 20.04 16.92 -8.50
N SER A 119 19.00 16.11 -8.31
CA SER A 119 18.48 15.23 -9.37
C SER A 119 17.36 15.93 -10.12
N TYR A 120 17.42 15.96 -11.45
CA TYR A 120 16.42 16.59 -12.30
C TYR A 120 16.30 15.88 -13.66
N ARG A 121 15.15 16.07 -14.32
CA ARG A 121 14.95 15.64 -15.71
C ARG A 121 15.54 16.69 -16.65
N TYR A 122 16.03 16.23 -17.80
CA TYR A 122 16.49 17.14 -18.84
C TYR A 122 15.34 18.03 -19.34
N SER A 123 15.65 19.31 -19.58
CA SER A 123 14.72 20.31 -20.13
C SER A 123 15.38 21.03 -21.30
N LEU A 124 14.57 21.51 -22.24
CA LEU A 124 15.05 22.29 -23.39
C LEU A 124 15.54 23.68 -22.99
N THR A 125 14.99 24.25 -21.91
CA THR A 125 15.38 25.56 -21.40
C THR A 125 16.40 25.41 -20.28
N ARG A 126 17.55 26.09 -20.40
CA ARG A 126 18.65 26.02 -19.42
C ARG A 126 18.29 26.53 -18.02
N ASP A 127 17.22 27.32 -17.92
CA ASP A 127 16.89 28.08 -16.71
C ASP A 127 15.80 27.40 -15.86
N ARG A 128 15.27 26.24 -16.32
CA ARG A 128 14.20 25.51 -15.63
C ARG A 128 14.66 24.11 -15.28
N ILE A 129 14.77 23.86 -13.98
CA ILE A 129 14.93 22.52 -13.42
C ILE A 129 13.61 21.78 -13.63
N SER A 130 13.63 20.68 -14.40
CA SER A 130 12.46 19.80 -14.50
C SER A 130 12.48 18.81 -13.35
N PRO A 131 11.45 18.77 -12.49
CA PRO A 131 11.46 17.91 -11.32
C PRO A 131 11.40 16.42 -11.71
N VAL A 132 12.04 15.57 -10.90
CA VAL A 132 12.05 14.12 -11.11
C VAL A 132 10.68 13.51 -10.83
N LEU A 133 9.96 14.08 -9.85
CA LEU A 133 8.66 13.65 -9.34
C LEU A 133 7.65 14.80 -9.49
N ASP A 134 6.40 14.48 -9.81
CA ASP A 134 5.27 15.42 -9.68
C ASP A 134 4.56 15.25 -8.33
N TYR A 135 3.50 16.04 -8.09
CA TYR A 135 2.74 15.95 -6.84
C TYR A 135 2.08 14.59 -6.63
N SER A 136 1.52 13.97 -7.68
CA SER A 136 0.91 12.64 -7.59
C SER A 136 1.90 11.58 -7.13
N VAL A 137 3.13 11.59 -7.67
CA VAL A 137 4.18 10.67 -7.26
C VAL A 137 4.67 10.97 -5.84
N ILE A 138 4.75 12.24 -5.45
CA ILE A 138 5.13 12.63 -4.08
C ILE A 138 4.09 12.15 -3.06
N ASP A 139 2.80 12.33 -3.32
CA ASP A 139 1.72 11.87 -2.45
C ASP A 139 1.74 10.34 -2.30
N TYR A 140 1.94 9.63 -3.42
CA TYR A 140 2.04 8.17 -3.41
C TYR A 140 3.28 7.69 -2.64
N LEU A 141 4.43 8.31 -2.90
CA LEU A 141 5.68 7.98 -2.21
C LEU A 141 5.58 8.24 -0.71
N PHE A 142 4.95 9.34 -0.30
CA PHE A 142 4.70 9.62 1.11
C PHE A 142 3.84 8.52 1.75
N ALA A 143 2.73 8.13 1.12
CA ALA A 143 1.86 7.08 1.64
C ALA A 143 2.57 5.72 1.73
N GLN A 144 3.39 5.38 0.73
CA GLN A 144 4.23 4.18 0.73
C GLN A 144 5.23 4.19 1.89
N LEU A 145 6.05 5.23 2.00
CA LEU A 145 7.09 5.32 3.03
C LEU A 145 6.50 5.40 4.44
N ARG A 146 5.37 6.10 4.60
CA ARG A 146 4.65 6.16 5.89
C ARG A 146 4.16 4.77 6.29
N SER A 147 3.60 4.01 5.36
CA SER A 147 3.14 2.63 5.62
C SER A 147 4.29 1.76 6.08
N ASP A 148 5.41 1.78 5.35
CA ASP A 148 6.59 0.99 5.70
C ASP A 148 7.17 1.39 7.06
N PHE A 149 7.23 2.70 7.33
CA PHE A 149 7.77 3.26 8.58
C PHE A 149 6.94 2.86 9.80
N VAL A 150 5.61 2.95 9.71
CA VAL A 150 4.73 2.59 10.84
C VAL A 150 4.73 1.08 11.06
N ALA A 151 4.70 0.28 9.99
CA ALA A 151 4.68 -1.17 10.08
C ALA A 151 6.07 -1.80 10.36
N SER A 152 7.12 -0.99 10.54
CA SER A 152 8.51 -1.44 10.69
C SER A 152 8.94 -2.44 9.57
N GLU A 153 8.38 -2.27 8.36
CA GLU A 153 8.63 -3.18 7.24
C GLU A 153 10.06 -3.04 6.71
N ALA A 154 10.54 -4.10 6.06
CA ALA A 154 11.91 -4.21 5.55
C ALA A 154 13.03 -4.08 6.62
N GLY A 155 12.72 -4.35 7.90
CA GLY A 155 13.69 -4.35 8.99
C GLY A 155 14.13 -2.95 9.42
N ILE A 156 13.36 -1.92 9.05
CA ILE A 156 13.63 -0.52 9.39
C ILE A 156 12.98 -0.22 10.75
N ALA A 157 13.48 -0.85 11.81
CA ALA A 157 13.23 -0.39 13.17
C ALA A 157 14.26 0.70 13.49
N PRO A 158 13.85 1.98 13.68
CA PRO A 158 14.82 3.02 13.97
C PRO A 158 15.55 2.74 15.28
N PRO A 159 16.87 3.01 15.36
CA PRO A 159 17.60 2.89 16.61
C PRO A 159 17.05 3.87 17.65
N LEU A 160 17.27 3.60 18.94
CA LEU A 160 16.85 4.50 20.02
C LEU A 160 17.36 5.94 19.85
N SER A 161 18.52 6.12 19.21
CA SER A 161 19.07 7.43 18.89
C SER A 161 18.20 8.27 17.95
N ALA A 162 17.33 7.64 17.16
CA ALA A 162 16.41 8.29 16.23
C ALA A 162 15.03 8.56 16.85
N GLN A 163 14.84 8.31 18.16
CA GLN A 163 13.55 8.45 18.82
C GLN A 163 12.97 9.87 18.70
N GLU A 164 13.79 10.90 18.90
CA GLU A 164 13.36 12.29 18.79
C GLU A 164 12.95 12.66 17.36
N GLU A 165 13.68 12.14 16.36
CA GLU A 165 13.34 12.33 14.94
C GLU A 165 12.01 11.65 14.59
N CYS A 166 11.79 10.43 15.08
CA CYS A 166 10.53 9.70 14.89
C CYS A 166 9.35 10.43 15.54
N LEU A 167 9.54 11.01 16.72
CA LEU A 167 8.53 11.87 17.35
C LEU A 167 8.26 13.12 16.52
N GLY A 168 9.29 13.73 15.92
CA GLY A 168 9.14 14.81 14.96
C GLY A 168 8.29 14.41 13.74
N LEU A 169 8.54 13.24 13.16
CA LEU A 169 7.74 12.70 12.06
C LEU A 169 6.28 12.45 12.47
N ALA A 170 6.05 11.90 13.67
CA ALA A 170 4.70 11.71 14.19
C ALA A 170 3.95 13.05 14.35
N VAL A 171 4.62 14.11 14.81
CA VAL A 171 4.02 15.45 14.88
C VAL A 171 3.65 15.98 13.49
N LEU A 172 4.54 15.82 12.50
CA LEU A 172 4.28 16.25 11.12
C LEU A 172 3.09 15.49 10.52
N ASP A 173 2.99 14.18 10.78
CA ASP A 173 1.91 13.34 10.27
C ASP A 173 0.57 13.69 10.92
N LEU A 174 0.53 13.92 12.24
CA LEU A 174 -0.66 14.41 12.93
C LEU A 174 -1.07 15.79 12.40
N TRP A 175 -0.11 16.70 12.18
CA TRP A 175 -0.41 18.02 11.63
C TRP A 175 -1.00 17.93 10.23
N ARG A 176 -0.43 17.08 9.36
CA ARG A 176 -0.99 16.77 8.03
C ARG A 176 -2.44 16.30 8.16
N MET A 177 -2.73 15.33 9.02
CA MET A 177 -4.09 14.85 9.25
C MET A 177 -5.05 15.95 9.72
N THR A 178 -4.62 16.85 10.61
CA THR A 178 -5.47 17.98 11.03
C THR A 178 -5.84 18.88 9.85
N LYS A 179 -4.88 19.15 8.95
CA LYS A 179 -5.09 19.99 7.78
C LYS A 179 -6.00 19.32 6.75
N GLU A 180 -5.79 18.03 6.47
CA GLU A 180 -6.59 17.27 5.52
C GLU A 180 -8.04 17.04 5.99
N ARG A 181 -8.24 16.85 7.30
CA ARG A 181 -9.56 16.63 7.90
C ARG A 181 -10.26 17.94 8.29
N HIS A 182 -9.60 19.08 8.13
CA HIS A 182 -10.09 20.40 8.57
C HIS A 182 -10.48 20.41 10.06
N GLN A 183 -9.67 19.76 10.91
CA GLN A 183 -9.90 19.63 12.35
C GLN A 183 -8.85 20.39 13.16
N SER A 184 -9.18 20.76 14.39
CA SER A 184 -8.19 21.21 15.36
C SER A 184 -7.33 20.05 15.88
N VAL A 185 -6.12 20.37 16.36
CA VAL A 185 -5.23 19.39 17.02
C VAL A 185 -5.95 18.68 18.16
N ARG A 186 -6.73 19.42 18.98
CA ARG A 186 -7.46 18.85 20.11
C ARG A 186 -8.52 17.83 19.68
N GLU A 187 -9.18 18.03 18.53
CA GLU A 187 -10.20 17.09 18.03
C GLU A 187 -9.56 15.82 17.48
N LEU A 188 -8.46 15.96 16.73
CA LEU A 188 -7.76 14.80 16.17
C LEU A 188 -7.26 13.87 17.27
N PHE A 189 -6.63 14.42 18.32
CA PHE A 189 -6.04 13.65 19.43
C PHE A 189 -7.07 12.87 20.27
N LYS A 190 -8.38 13.15 20.13
CA LYS A 190 -9.44 12.32 20.73
C LYS A 190 -9.63 10.97 20.02
N THR A 191 -9.21 10.89 18.76
CA THR A 191 -9.47 9.74 17.88
C THR A 191 -8.22 9.05 17.38
N VAL A 192 -7.09 9.77 17.31
CA VAL A 192 -5.81 9.27 16.81
C VAL A 192 -4.76 9.41 17.90
N SER A 193 -4.17 8.29 18.30
CA SER A 193 -3.01 8.27 19.19
C SER A 193 -1.75 8.58 18.40
N TYR A 194 -0.85 9.43 18.94
CA TYR A 194 0.44 9.71 18.31
C TYR A 194 1.28 8.44 18.09
N LYS A 195 1.09 7.41 18.93
CA LYS A 195 1.77 6.12 18.79
C LYS A 195 1.42 5.39 17.49
N SER A 196 0.25 5.65 16.89
CA SER A 196 -0.12 5.10 15.58
C SER A 196 0.63 5.72 14.39
N CYS A 197 1.42 6.77 14.65
CA CYS A 197 2.30 7.42 13.68
C CYS A 197 3.77 7.10 13.95
N LEU A 198 4.05 6.24 14.93
CA LEU A 198 5.39 5.75 15.23
C LEU A 198 5.57 4.33 14.68
N PRO A 199 6.82 3.90 14.45
CA PRO A 199 7.12 2.50 14.11
C PRO A 199 6.69 1.54 15.22
N GLU A 200 6.19 0.37 14.83
CA GLU A 200 5.91 -0.78 15.71
C GLU A 200 7.15 -1.36 16.38
#